data_AF-A0A969SPR3-F1
#
_entry.id   AF-A0A969SPR3-F1
#
_cell.length_a   1.000
_cell.length_b   1.000
_cell.length_c   1.000
_cell.angle_alpha   90.00
_cell.angle_beta   90.00
_cell.angle_gamma   90.00
#
_symmetry.space_group_name_H-M   'P 1'
#
loop_
_entity.id
_entity.type
_entity.pdbx_description
1 polymer ?
#
loop_
_entity_poly.entity_id
_entity_poly.type
_entity_poly.pdbx_seq_one_letter_code
_entity_poly.pdbx_strand_id
1 'polypeptide(L)'
;MAKTPVDLYRRGSANSPKMDNVRPDKDVAVYEDNNEIWVMETLREQSSGGISTFAKLGKGKNWWKLNALTDIPAELELINDHGYHWLWKPSQNMPMSKYKDALKLIGESFTKVS
;
A
#
# COMPACT_ATOMS: atom_id res chain seq x y z
N MET A 1 5.29 4.98 -16.83
CA MET A 1 4.79 4.74 -15.47
C MET A 1 5.02 3.27 -15.13
N ALA A 2 5.40 2.97 -13.88
CA ALA A 2 5.51 1.59 -13.44
C ALA A 2 4.11 0.96 -13.36
N LYS A 3 4.01 -0.36 -13.56
CA LYS A 3 2.75 -1.08 -13.55
C LYS A 3 2.82 -2.28 -12.61
N THR A 4 1.68 -2.66 -12.03
CA THR A 4 1.60 -3.87 -11.20
C THR A 4 1.95 -5.11 -12.03
N PRO A 5 2.86 -5.98 -11.56
CA PRO A 5 3.29 -7.14 -12.35
C PRO A 5 2.32 -8.33 -12.27
N VAL A 6 1.46 -8.36 -11.25
CA VAL A 6 0.52 -9.44 -10.95
C VAL A 6 -0.81 -8.88 -10.44
N ASP A 7 -1.84 -9.71 -10.47
CA ASP A 7 -3.07 -9.43 -9.73
C ASP A 7 -2.75 -9.36 -8.22
N LEU A 8 -3.29 -8.36 -7.55
CA LEU A 8 -3.11 -8.14 -6.13
C LEU A 8 -4.44 -8.17 -5.39
N TYR A 9 -4.41 -8.73 -4.19
CA TYR A 9 -5.57 -8.95 -3.36
C TYR A 9 -5.35 -8.30 -2.00
N ARG A 10 -6.39 -7.69 -1.43
CA ARG A 10 -6.38 -7.17 -0.07
C ARG A 10 -7.71 -7.38 0.60
N ARG A 11 -7.67 -7.72 1.89
CA ARG A 11 -8.87 -7.74 2.72
C ARG A 11 -9.16 -6.34 3.25
N GLY A 12 -10.36 -5.86 3.00
CA GLY A 12 -10.83 -4.53 3.38
C GLY A 12 -12.09 -4.56 4.25
N SER A 13 -12.92 -3.53 4.11
CA SER A 13 -14.30 -3.51 4.61
C SER A 13 -15.30 -3.85 3.51
N ALA A 14 -16.58 -3.78 3.83
CA ALA A 14 -17.66 -3.92 2.86
C ALA A 14 -17.56 -2.92 1.70
N ASN A 15 -16.92 -1.77 1.91
CA ASN A 15 -16.97 -0.62 0.99
C ASN A 15 -15.60 -0.10 0.53
N SER A 16 -14.48 -0.65 1.03
CA SER A 16 -13.14 -0.20 0.62
C SER A 16 -12.06 -1.26 0.87
N PRO A 17 -11.00 -1.32 0.04
CA PRO A 17 -9.79 -2.13 0.31
C PRO A 17 -8.97 -1.60 1.49
N LYS A 18 -9.27 -0.42 2.03
CA LYS A 18 -8.52 0.26 3.11
C LYS A 18 -7.03 0.41 2.78
N MET A 19 -6.73 0.90 1.59
CA MET A 19 -5.35 1.15 1.17
C MET A 19 -4.75 2.32 1.96
N ASP A 20 -5.53 3.37 2.22
CA ASP A 20 -5.16 4.61 2.92
C ASP A 20 -5.21 4.52 4.46
N ASN A 21 -5.63 3.38 5.01
CA ASN A 21 -5.67 3.13 6.46
C ASN A 21 -4.28 2.75 7.00
N VAL A 22 -3.34 3.69 6.86
CA VAL A 22 -1.93 3.59 7.27
C VAL A 22 -1.80 3.78 8.79
N ARG A 23 -1.14 2.85 9.47
CA ARG A 23 -0.82 2.93 10.90
C ARG A 23 0.66 3.30 11.10
N PRO A 24 0.96 4.48 11.68
CA PRO A 24 2.32 4.87 12.04
C PRO A 24 2.99 3.82 12.94
N ASP A 25 4.29 3.61 12.73
CA ASP A 25 5.18 2.69 13.46
C ASP A 25 4.77 1.20 13.43
N LYS A 26 3.74 0.86 12.65
CA LYS A 26 3.28 -0.52 12.44
C LYS A 26 3.32 -0.92 10.97
N ASP A 27 2.75 -0.08 10.12
CA ASP A 27 2.78 -0.30 8.66
C ASP A 27 4.01 0.40 8.06
N VAL A 28 4.33 1.61 8.54
CA VAL A 28 5.42 2.45 8.05
C VAL A 28 6.13 3.17 9.19
N ALA A 29 7.41 3.46 9.05
CA ALA A 29 8.17 4.27 9.98
C ALA A 29 7.87 5.74 9.72
N VAL A 30 7.77 6.51 10.81
CA VAL A 30 7.47 7.93 10.73
C VAL A 30 8.47 8.77 11.50
N TYR A 31 8.51 10.05 11.17
CA TYR A 31 9.18 11.08 11.96
C TYR A 31 8.37 12.36 11.89
N GLU A 32 8.58 13.25 12.86
CA GLU A 32 8.01 14.59 12.82
C GLU A 32 9.01 15.54 12.17
N ASP A 33 8.54 16.35 11.23
CA ASP A 33 9.28 17.46 10.64
C ASP A 33 8.33 18.64 10.43
N ASN A 34 8.69 19.83 10.94
CA ASN A 34 7.89 21.05 10.86
C ASN A 34 6.42 20.88 11.31
N ASN A 35 6.19 20.18 12.43
CA ASN A 35 4.86 19.85 12.98
C ASN A 35 3.97 19.00 12.04
N GLU A 36 4.57 18.34 11.04
CA GLU A 36 3.90 17.39 10.17
C GLU A 36 4.51 15.99 10.34
N ILE A 37 3.68 14.95 10.23
CA ILE A 37 4.14 13.56 10.25
C ILE A 37 4.61 13.17 8.86
N TRP A 38 5.86 12.77 8.75
CA TRP A 38 6.48 12.26 7.53
C TRP A 38 6.64 10.75 7.59
N VAL A 39 6.52 10.11 6.43
CA VAL A 39 6.73 8.67 6.24
C VAL A 39 8.13 8.47 5.67
N MET A 40 8.87 7.52 6.24
CA MET A 40 10.19 7.14 5.73
C MET A 40 10.07 6.15 4.57
N GLU A 41 10.96 6.26 3.58
CA GLU A 41 11.08 5.31 2.48
C GLU A 41 11.36 3.88 2.96
N THR A 42 12.17 3.75 4.01
CA THR A 42 12.57 2.48 4.63
C THR A 42 12.33 2.51 6.14
N LEU A 43 12.01 1.37 6.76
CA LEU A 43 11.98 1.32 8.23
C LEU A 43 13.40 1.45 8.78
N ARG A 44 13.52 2.03 9.99
CA ARG A 44 14.79 2.26 10.68
C ARG A 44 15.62 0.99 10.93
N GLU A 45 15.02 -0.21 10.86
CA GLU A 45 15.64 -1.51 11.20
C GLU A 45 15.57 -2.59 10.10
N GLN A 46 15.71 -2.20 8.83
CA GLN A 46 16.03 -3.10 7.68
C GLN A 46 14.89 -3.86 6.98
N SER A 47 13.62 -3.63 7.30
CA SER A 47 12.53 -4.04 6.40
C SER A 47 11.85 -2.84 5.76
N SER A 48 11.47 -2.97 4.49
CA SER A 48 10.60 -2.02 3.82
C SER A 48 9.21 -2.10 4.45
N GLY A 49 8.73 -0.98 5.01
CA GLY A 49 7.36 -0.86 5.51
C GLY A 49 6.41 -0.58 4.34
N GLY A 50 5.12 -0.78 4.55
CA GLY A 50 4.12 -0.50 3.54
C GLY A 50 2.76 -1.12 3.82
N ILE A 51 1.84 -0.86 2.91
CA ILE A 51 0.51 -1.47 2.93
C ILE A 51 0.56 -2.82 2.22
N SER A 52 0.19 -3.89 2.93
CA SER A 52 0.21 -5.24 2.39
C SER A 52 -0.88 -5.52 1.37
N THR A 53 -0.48 -6.16 0.28
CA THR A 53 -1.32 -6.86 -0.68
C THR A 53 -0.75 -8.26 -0.93
N PHE A 54 -1.52 -9.11 -1.60
CA PHE A 54 -1.16 -10.50 -1.82
C PHE A 54 -1.37 -10.90 -3.27
N ALA A 55 -0.50 -11.71 -3.86
CA ALA A 55 -0.68 -12.29 -5.19
C ALA A 55 -1.67 -13.47 -5.22
N LYS A 56 -2.26 -13.81 -4.06
CA LYS A 56 -3.28 -14.85 -3.91
C LYS A 56 -4.46 -14.35 -3.11
N LEU A 57 -5.66 -14.68 -3.56
CA LEU A 57 -6.88 -14.46 -2.81
C LEU A 57 -6.88 -15.35 -1.55
N GLY A 58 -7.10 -14.74 -0.39
CA GLY A 58 -7.23 -15.47 0.87
C GLY A 58 -8.66 -15.94 1.16
N LYS A 59 -8.87 -16.48 2.37
CA LYS A 59 -10.19 -16.93 2.83
C LYS A 59 -11.00 -15.78 3.44
N GLY A 60 -12.33 -15.89 3.43
CA GLY A 60 -13.25 -14.95 4.08
C GLY A 60 -13.91 -13.94 3.13
N LYS A 61 -14.61 -12.96 3.73
CA LYS A 61 -15.39 -11.92 3.02
C LYS A 61 -14.61 -10.61 2.90
N ASN A 62 -15.11 -9.71 2.05
CA ASN A 62 -14.57 -8.37 1.83
C ASN A 62 -13.15 -8.38 1.25
N TRP A 63 -12.91 -9.28 0.29
CA TRP A 63 -11.70 -9.23 -0.52
C TRP A 63 -11.89 -8.28 -1.69
N TRP A 64 -10.80 -7.59 -1.98
CA TRP A 64 -10.68 -6.64 -3.07
C TRP A 64 -9.54 -7.04 -3.97
N LYS A 65 -9.72 -6.89 -5.28
CA LYS A 65 -8.76 -7.24 -6.32
C LYS A 65 -8.33 -6.00 -7.08
N LEU A 66 -7.03 -5.85 -7.25
CA LEU A 66 -6.39 -4.95 -8.21
C LEU A 66 -5.84 -5.81 -9.34
N ASN A 67 -6.15 -5.46 -10.59
CA ASN A 67 -5.66 -6.21 -11.74
C ASN A 67 -4.16 -5.94 -11.97
N ALA A 68 -3.46 -6.91 -12.54
CA ALA A 68 -2.14 -6.70 -13.13
C ALA A 68 -2.19 -5.57 -14.17
N LEU A 69 -1.03 -5.00 -14.48
CA LEU A 69 -0.84 -3.92 -15.44
C LEU A 69 -1.53 -2.59 -15.06
N THR A 70 -1.99 -2.46 -13.81
CA THR A 70 -2.51 -1.20 -13.27
C THR A 70 -1.36 -0.22 -13.04
N ASP A 71 -1.55 1.05 -13.42
CA ASP A 71 -0.54 2.08 -13.22
C ASP A 71 -0.30 2.34 -11.72
N ILE A 72 0.99 2.41 -11.36
CA ILE A 72 1.44 2.70 -10.02
C ILE A 72 1.64 4.23 -9.91
N PRO A 73 0.99 4.92 -8.95
CA PRO A 73 1.24 6.34 -8.69
C PRO A 73 2.71 6.62 -8.45
N ALA A 74 3.22 7.77 -8.91
CA ALA A 74 4.65 8.10 -8.82
C ALA A 74 5.15 8.19 -7.37
N GLU A 75 4.25 8.47 -6.43
CA GLU A 75 4.50 8.52 -5.00
C GLU A 75 4.73 7.14 -4.38
N LEU A 76 4.32 6.06 -5.03
CA LEU A 76 4.36 4.71 -4.49
C LEU A 76 5.36 3.84 -5.25
N GLU A 77 5.93 2.89 -4.52
CA GLU A 77 6.66 1.76 -5.07
C GLU A 77 5.99 0.47 -4.60
N LEU A 78 5.86 -0.49 -5.50
CA LEU A 78 5.34 -1.82 -5.22
C LEU A 78 6.48 -2.82 -5.24
N ILE A 79 6.73 -3.46 -4.09
CA ILE A 79 7.80 -4.44 -3.94
C ILE A 79 7.22 -5.79 -3.53
N ASN A 80 7.86 -6.88 -3.96
CA ASN A 80 7.62 -8.21 -3.40
C ASN A 80 8.64 -8.41 -2.29
N ASP A 81 8.20 -8.41 -1.04
CA ASP A 81 9.06 -8.63 0.12
C ASP A 81 9.24 -10.11 0.41
N HIS A 82 8.21 -10.94 0.23
CA HIS A 82 8.34 -12.40 0.32
C HIS A 82 7.19 -13.17 -0.36
N GLY A 83 7.53 -14.15 -1.21
CA GLY A 83 6.57 -15.10 -1.76
C GLY A 83 5.38 -14.45 -2.48
N TYR A 84 4.18 -14.55 -1.89
CA TYR A 84 2.97 -13.93 -2.40
C TYR A 84 2.63 -12.60 -1.72
N HIS A 85 3.44 -12.10 -0.80
CA HIS A 85 3.23 -10.84 -0.11
C HIS A 85 3.90 -9.70 -0.90
N TRP A 86 3.18 -8.60 -1.00
CA TRP A 86 3.59 -7.41 -1.74
C TRP A 86 3.31 -6.18 -0.90
N LEU A 87 4.23 -5.23 -0.88
CA LEU A 87 4.15 -4.02 -0.09
C LEU A 87 4.07 -2.81 -1.01
N TRP A 88 3.09 -1.96 -0.74
CA TRP A 88 3.03 -0.60 -1.26
C TRP A 88 3.77 0.30 -0.28
N LYS A 89 4.97 0.76 -0.66
CA LYS A 89 5.80 1.66 0.16
C LYS A 89 5.83 3.06 -0.49
N PRO A 90 6.15 4.12 0.27
CA PRO A 90 6.45 5.41 -0.34
C PRO A 90 7.74 5.30 -1.19
N SER A 91 7.76 5.97 -2.34
CA SER A 91 8.91 6.03 -3.25
C SER A 91 10.08 6.88 -2.73
N GLN A 92 9.80 7.77 -1.77
CA GLN A 92 10.75 8.64 -1.08
C GLN A 92 10.10 9.14 0.20
N ASN A 93 10.89 9.73 1.11
CA ASN A 93 10.32 10.39 2.29
C ASN A 93 9.29 11.44 1.88
N MET A 94 8.11 11.41 2.48
CA MET A 94 7.03 12.35 2.15
C MET A 94 6.05 12.55 3.31
N PRO A 95 5.24 13.63 3.27
CA PRO A 95 4.15 13.80 4.21
C PRO A 95 3.20 12.59 4.24
N MET A 96 2.75 12.23 5.44
CA MET A 96 1.77 11.15 5.64
C MET A 96 0.47 11.40 4.86
N SER A 97 0.06 12.67 4.74
CA SER A 97 -1.07 13.11 3.92
C SER A 97 -0.89 12.67 2.46
N LYS A 98 0.23 13.05 1.84
CA LYS A 98 0.58 12.71 0.46
C LYS A 98 0.64 11.19 0.23
N TYR A 99 1.22 10.44 1.16
CA TYR A 99 1.28 8.98 1.07
C TYR A 99 -0.13 8.36 1.11
N LYS A 100 -1.00 8.82 2.01
CA LYS A 100 -2.39 8.36 2.09
C LYS A 100 -3.20 8.71 0.84
N ASP A 101 -2.99 9.89 0.25
CA ASP A 101 -3.67 10.29 -0.98
C ASP A 101 -3.29 9.39 -2.16
N ALA A 102 -2.00 9.06 -2.30
CA ALA A 102 -1.54 8.13 -3.33
C ALA A 102 -2.10 6.72 -3.12
N LEU A 103 -2.16 6.24 -1.88
CA LEU A 103 -2.77 4.95 -1.53
C LEU A 103 -4.28 4.93 -1.79
N LYS A 104 -4.97 6.05 -1.53
CA LYS A 104 -6.38 6.21 -1.84
C LYS A 104 -6.62 6.13 -3.35
N LEU A 105 -5.80 6.81 -4.15
CA LEU A 105 -5.89 6.80 -5.61
C LEU A 105 -5.76 5.39 -6.18
N ILE A 106 -4.74 4.61 -5.77
CA ILE A 106 -4.64 3.21 -6.23
C ILE A 106 -5.76 2.35 -5.66
N GLY A 107 -6.26 2.67 -4.46
CA GLY A 107 -7.41 2.03 -3.83
C GLY A 107 -8.70 2.12 -4.65
N GLU A 108 -8.89 3.18 -5.44
CA GLU A 108 -10.05 3.35 -6.32
C GLU A 108 -10.05 2.35 -7.50
N SER A 109 -8.88 1.81 -7.86
CA SER A 109 -8.76 0.80 -8.92
C SER A 109 -9.08 -0.62 -8.43
N PHE A 110 -9.31 -0.82 -7.14
CA PHE A 110 -9.70 -2.12 -6.61
C PHE A 110 -11.18 -2.40 -6.83
N THR A 111 -11.49 -3.63 -7.20
CA THR A 111 -12.86 -4.14 -7.31
C THR A 111 -13.14 -5.18 -6.23
N LYS A 112 -14.34 -5.16 -5.65
CA LYS A 112 -14.72 -6.13 -4.61
C LYS A 112 -14.99 -7.51 -5.24
N VAL A 113 -14.44 -8.56 -4.65
CA VAL A 113 -14.52 -9.94 -5.15
C VAL A 113 -15.08 -10.94 -4.13
N SER A 114 -15.32 -10.54 -2.88
CA SER A 114 -16.04 -11.36 -1.88
C SER A 114 -16.79 -10.57 -0.80
#